data_AF-A0A060BRG5-F1
#
_entry.id   AF-A0A060BRG5-F1
#
_cell.length_a   1.000
_cell.length_b   1.000
_cell.length_c   1.000
_cell.angle_alpha   90.00
_cell.angle_beta   90.00
_cell.angle_gamma   90.00
#
_symmetry.space_group_name_H-M   'P 1'
#
loop_
_entity.id
_entity.type
_entity.pdbx_description
1 polymer ?
#
loop_
_entity_poly.entity_id
_entity_poly.type
_entity_poly.pdbx_seq_one_letter_code
_entity_poly.pdbx_strand_id
1 'polypeptide(L)' 'MNFYNAAYPRDLVGYGGKPPYANWPHGAKIAVQFV' A
#
# COMPACT_ATOMS: atom_id res chain seq x y z
N MET A 1 23.40 -1.63 17.62
CA MET A 1 23.41 -0.46 16.71
C MET A 1 22.44 -0.72 15.58
N ASN A 2 21.27 -0.08 15.61
CA ASN A 2 20.24 -0.22 14.57
C ASN A 2 20.59 0.68 13.38
N PHE A 3 21.11 0.10 12.31
CA PHE A 3 21.52 0.81 11.08
C PHE A 3 20.36 1.10 10.11
N TYR A 4 19.11 0.99 10.54
CA TYR A 4 17.93 1.05 9.67
C TYR A 4 17.21 2.41 9.66
N ASN A 5 17.95 3.51 9.65
CA ASN A 5 17.41 4.86 9.37
C ASN A 5 18.59 5.78 9.00
N ALA A 6 18.63 6.59 7.93
CA ALA A 6 17.56 7.34 7.29
C ALA A 6 17.98 7.96 5.93
N ALA A 7 18.65 7.22 5.02
CA ALA A 7 19.10 7.82 3.74
C ALA A 7 18.02 7.81 2.64
N TYR A 8 16.93 7.05 2.81
CA TYR A 8 15.88 6.92 1.80
C TYR A 8 14.52 7.26 2.40
N PRO A 9 13.97 8.47 2.14
CA PRO A 9 12.73 8.93 2.76
C PRO A 9 11.48 8.29 2.14
N ARG A 10 11.63 7.15 1.45
CA ARG A 10 10.56 6.48 0.72
C ARG A 10 10.31 5.12 1.34
N ASP A 11 9.05 4.79 1.51
CA ASP A 11 8.64 3.41 1.67
C ASP A 11 8.81 2.69 0.33
N LEU A 12 9.75 1.73 0.28
CA LEU A 12 10.03 0.91 -0.90
C LEU A 12 9.32 -0.44 -0.86
N VAL A 13 8.69 -0.81 0.27
CA VAL A 13 8.09 -2.13 0.49
C VAL A 13 6.57 -2.07 0.36
N GLY A 14 5.93 -1.08 0.98
CA GLY A 14 4.48 -0.97 1.02
C GLY A 14 3.82 -2.25 1.56
N TYR A 15 2.80 -2.75 0.85
CA TYR A 15 2.10 -3.98 1.24
C TYR A 15 2.86 -5.28 0.96
N GLY A 16 3.99 -5.23 0.25
CA GLY A 16 4.73 -6.43 -0.16
C GLY A 16 3.84 -7.45 -0.89
N GLY A 17 3.99 -8.74 -0.57
CA GLY A 17 3.23 -9.83 -1.17
C GLY A 17 1.84 -10.11 -0.56
N LYS A 18 1.41 -9.33 0.43
CA LYS A 18 0.12 -9.54 1.13
C LYS A 18 -0.67 -8.24 1.26
N PRO A 19 -1.21 -7.71 0.15
CA PRO A 19 -2.11 -6.56 0.21
C PRO A 19 -3.41 -6.90 0.95
N PRO A 20 -4.03 -5.91 1.61
CA PRO A 20 -5.32 -6.10 2.26
C PRO A 20 -6.44 -6.26 1.22
N TYR A 21 -7.52 -6.90 1.63
CA TYR A 21 -8.76 -6.90 0.86
C TYR A 21 -9.45 -5.54 1.00
N ALA A 22 -9.65 -4.83 -0.11
CA ALA A 22 -10.10 -3.44 -0.10
C ALA A 22 -11.55 -3.24 0.40
N ASN A 23 -12.38 -4.29 0.39
CA ASN A 23 -13.78 -4.27 0.85
C ASN A 23 -14.61 -3.08 0.30
N TRP A 24 -14.57 -2.88 -1.01
CA TRP A 24 -15.35 -1.81 -1.64
C TRP A 24 -16.86 -1.99 -1.41
N PRO A 25 -17.63 -0.88 -1.35
CA PRO A 25 -19.08 -0.95 -1.15
C PRO A 25 -19.77 -1.92 -2.11
N HIS A 26 -20.80 -2.60 -1.61
CA HIS A 26 -21.62 -3.54 -2.38
C HIS A 26 -20.84 -4.72 -3.01
N GLY A 27 -19.65 -5.05 -2.48
CA GLY A 27 -18.82 -6.14 -3.02
C GLY A 27 -18.18 -5.81 -4.38
N ALA A 28 -17.99 -4.52 -4.68
CA ALA A 28 -17.36 -4.10 -5.92
C ALA A 28 -15.91 -4.62 -6.05
N LYS A 29 -15.52 -4.98 -7.28
CA LYS A 29 -14.19 -5.53 -7.56
C LYS A 29 -13.14 -4.48 -7.92
N ILE A 30 -13.58 -3.31 -8.36
CA ILE A 30 -12.72 -2.21 -8.80
C ILE A 30 -13.36 -0.88 -8.43
N ALA A 31 -12.52 0.12 -8.11
CA ALA A 31 -12.91 1.51 -7.99
C ALA A 31 -12.34 2.28 -9.19
N VAL A 32 -13.16 3.13 -9.82
CA VAL A 32 -12.74 4.02 -10.91
C VAL A 32 -12.80 5.45 -10.39
N GLN A 33 -11.72 6.22 -10.61
CA GLN A 33 -11.63 7.62 -10.21
C GLN A 33 -11.32 8.46 -11.46
N PHE A 34 -12.24 9.34 -11.84
CA PHE A 34 -11.99 10.35 -12.88
C PHE A 34 -11.19 11.51 -12.29
N VAL A 35 -10.20 11.99 -13.02
CA VAL A 35 -9.28 13.09 -12.63
C VAL A 35 -9.18 14.11 -13.74
#